data_AF-A0A960RIW4-F1
#
_entry.id   AF-A0A960RIW4-F1
#
_cell.length_a   1.000
_cell.length_b   1.000
_cell.length_c   1.000
_cell.angle_alpha   90.00
_cell.angle_beta   90.00
_cell.angle_gamma   90.00
#
_symmetry.space_group_name_H-M   'P 1'
#
loop_
_entity.id
_entity.type
_entity.pdbx_description
1 polymer ?
#
loop_
_entity_poly.entity_id
_entity_poly.type
_entity_poly.pdbx_seq_one_letter_code
_entity_poly.pdbx_strand_id
1 'polypeptide(L)'
;LSSANPKLGSAKVTTASFYRIAGGSTQLKGVQPDIIIPSALETMELGEESLDNPLPWSTVEPARYNRYPVATNLFAQLETRSAQRYHQDSRFETYRGLLERMKERQSHKEITLRFEDRLAYAREQKALQEQIEKKEGTDQEGKMDDLVLEEAERIARDWWELTAPAAQQASTSPGHPLSPEPLPTF
;
A
#
# COMPACT_ATOMS: atom_id res chain seq x y z
N LEU A 1 37.93 19.43 -42.32
CA LEU A 1 36.61 19.03 -41.78
C LEU A 1 36.62 19.40 -40.29
N SER A 2 36.08 20.57 -39.97
CA SER A 2 36.22 21.22 -38.65
C SER A 2 35.26 20.61 -37.62
N SER A 3 35.79 20.43 -36.43
CA SER A 3 35.19 19.89 -35.21
C SER A 3 34.08 20.79 -34.61
N ALA A 4 33.16 20.15 -33.88
CA ALA A 4 32.25 20.69 -32.85
C ALA A 4 30.92 21.34 -33.30
N ASN A 5 29.85 20.54 -33.35
CA ASN A 5 28.53 21.03 -32.93
C ASN A 5 28.31 20.54 -31.49
N PRO A 6 28.31 21.41 -30.48
CA PRO A 6 28.15 20.99 -29.09
C PRO A 6 26.76 20.34 -28.94
N LYS A 7 26.77 19.07 -28.54
CA LYS A 7 25.66 18.20 -28.15
C LYS A 7 24.31 18.92 -28.03
N LEU A 8 23.43 18.75 -29.04
CA LEU A 8 22.03 19.17 -28.97
C LEU A 8 21.36 18.60 -27.70
N GLY A 9 20.52 19.40 -27.03
CA GLY A 9 19.76 18.97 -25.86
C GLY A 9 18.63 17.99 -26.20
N SER A 10 17.94 17.48 -25.18
CA SER A 10 16.77 16.59 -25.34
C SER A 10 15.51 17.20 -24.71
N ALA A 11 14.35 16.87 -25.28
CA ALA A 11 13.04 17.24 -24.75
C ALA A 11 12.23 15.98 -24.44
N LYS A 12 11.51 15.99 -23.32
CA LYS A 12 10.57 14.93 -22.94
C LYS A 12 9.16 15.51 -22.98
N VAL A 13 8.30 14.91 -23.79
CA VAL A 13 6.92 15.34 -23.98
C VAL A 13 5.98 14.15 -23.86
N THR A 14 4.80 14.37 -23.28
CA THR A 14 3.73 13.36 -23.17
C THR A 14 2.96 13.32 -24.48
N THR A 15 2.97 12.18 -25.17
CA THR A 15 2.33 12.02 -26.50
C THR A 15 1.13 11.09 -26.50
N ALA A 16 0.91 10.33 -25.43
CA ALA A 16 -0.14 9.33 -25.33
C ALA A 16 -0.65 9.19 -23.90
N SER A 17 -1.88 8.72 -23.77
CA SER A 17 -2.51 8.34 -22.50
C SER A 17 -2.80 6.84 -22.50
N PHE A 18 -2.71 6.22 -21.33
CA PHE A 18 -3.02 4.80 -21.14
C PHE A 18 -4.43 4.63 -20.54
N TYR A 19 -5.11 3.57 -20.96
CA TYR A 19 -6.45 3.20 -20.51
C TYR A 19 -6.47 1.73 -20.10
N ARG A 20 -7.22 1.40 -19.05
CA ARG A 20 -7.46 0.02 -18.61
C ARG A 20 -8.34 -0.70 -19.63
N ILE A 21 -8.37 -2.04 -19.57
CA ILE A 21 -9.21 -2.87 -20.46
C ILE A 21 -10.70 -2.52 -20.40
N ALA A 22 -11.16 -2.03 -19.24
CA ALA A 22 -12.51 -1.55 -19.00
C ALA A 22 -12.75 -0.09 -19.46
N GLY A 23 -11.78 0.55 -20.14
CA GLY A 23 -11.91 1.88 -20.74
C GLY A 23 -11.49 3.06 -19.85
N GLY A 24 -11.42 2.89 -18.53
CA GLY A 24 -11.01 3.97 -17.61
C GLY A 24 -9.50 4.23 -17.59
N SER A 25 -9.08 5.49 -17.59
CA SER A 25 -7.68 5.87 -17.33
C SER A 25 -7.28 5.69 -15.85
N THR A 26 -5.98 5.51 -15.59
CA THR A 26 -5.39 5.56 -14.23
C THR A 26 -4.94 6.97 -13.84
N GLN A 27 -4.98 7.93 -14.77
CA GLN A 27 -4.60 9.33 -14.53
C GLN A 27 -5.35 9.89 -13.31
N LEU A 28 -4.65 10.55 -12.39
CA LEU A 28 -5.17 11.09 -11.11
C LEU A 28 -5.69 10.04 -10.11
N LYS A 29 -6.44 9.03 -10.55
CA LYS A 29 -7.15 8.08 -9.68
C LYS A 29 -6.34 6.83 -9.32
N GLY A 30 -5.25 6.56 -10.04
CA GLY A 30 -4.42 5.38 -9.86
C GLY A 30 -5.20 4.06 -10.02
N VAL A 31 -4.81 3.07 -9.23
CA VAL A 31 -5.50 1.79 -9.09
C VAL A 31 -5.98 1.67 -7.64
N GLN A 32 -7.29 1.79 -7.43
CA GLN A 32 -7.89 1.59 -6.12
C GLN A 32 -7.81 0.11 -5.74
N PRO A 33 -7.23 -0.25 -4.58
CA PRO A 33 -7.19 -1.62 -4.10
C PRO A 33 -8.58 -2.09 -3.66
N ASP A 34 -8.86 -3.39 -3.82
CA ASP A 34 -10.13 -3.99 -3.38
C ASP A 34 -10.25 -4.06 -1.85
N ILE A 35 -9.12 -4.18 -1.14
CA ILE A 35 -9.04 -4.19 0.32
C ILE A 35 -8.04 -3.13 0.74
N ILE A 36 -8.49 -2.17 1.55
CA ILE A 36 -7.68 -1.04 1.99
C ILE A 36 -7.01 -1.42 3.31
N ILE A 37 -5.68 -1.45 3.31
CA ILE A 37 -4.87 -1.52 4.52
C ILE A 37 -4.32 -0.10 4.76
N PRO A 38 -4.74 0.58 5.84
CA PRO A 38 -4.27 1.94 6.12
C PRO A 38 -2.76 1.99 6.14
N SER A 39 -2.16 3.01 5.52
CA SER A 39 -0.71 3.14 5.44
C SER A 39 -0.25 4.59 5.61
N ALA A 40 1.01 4.78 5.98
CA ALA A 40 1.61 6.10 6.13
C ALA A 40 1.57 6.93 4.84
N LEU A 41 1.56 6.28 3.67
CA LEU A 41 1.53 6.94 2.37
C LEU A 41 0.22 7.71 2.15
N GLU A 42 -0.89 7.28 2.75
CA GLU A 42 -2.18 7.97 2.66
C GLU A 42 -2.15 9.36 3.31
N THR A 43 -1.24 9.57 4.27
CA THR A 43 -1.08 10.88 4.88
C THR A 43 -0.40 11.84 3.91
N MET A 44 0.55 11.37 3.10
CA MET A 44 1.43 12.19 2.29
C MET A 44 0.75 12.74 1.02
N GLU A 45 1.10 13.96 0.60
CA GLU A 45 0.66 14.57 -0.68
C GLU A 45 1.40 13.95 -1.90
N LEU A 46 1.33 12.62 -2.03
CA LEU A 46 1.96 11.85 -3.10
C LEU A 46 0.95 11.48 -4.17
N GLY A 47 1.30 11.70 -5.43
CA GLY A 47 0.50 11.25 -6.56
C GLY A 47 0.58 12.18 -7.75
N GLU A 48 -0.06 11.80 -8.84
CA GLU A 48 -0.20 12.69 -10.01
C GLU A 48 -1.13 13.88 -9.72
N GLU A 49 -2.06 13.72 -8.77
CA GLU A 49 -3.01 14.75 -8.38
C GLU A 49 -2.38 15.94 -7.64
N SER A 50 -1.21 15.77 -7.04
CA SER A 50 -0.48 16.86 -6.37
C SER A 50 0.40 17.69 -7.31
N LEU A 51 0.45 17.35 -8.60
CA LEU A 51 1.16 18.14 -9.61
C LEU A 51 0.40 19.43 -9.96
N ASP A 52 1.11 20.45 -10.43
CA ASP A 52 0.48 21.74 -10.78
C ASP A 52 -0.45 21.66 -12.00
N ASN A 53 -0.12 20.81 -12.97
CA ASN A 53 -0.84 20.70 -14.25
C ASN A 53 -1.01 19.25 -14.72
N PRO A 54 -1.68 18.38 -13.94
CA PRO A 54 -1.92 17.01 -14.35
C PRO A 54 -2.97 16.97 -15.47
N LEU A 55 -2.85 16.00 -16.37
CA LEU A 55 -3.87 15.77 -17.37
C LEU A 55 -5.17 15.29 -16.68
N PRO A 56 -6.35 15.68 -17.19
CA PRO A 56 -7.62 15.27 -16.60
C PRO A 56 -7.85 13.77 -16.79
N TRP A 57 -8.57 13.17 -15.86
CA TRP A 57 -9.05 11.80 -16.01
C TRP A 57 -10.06 11.70 -17.15
N SER A 58 -9.95 10.63 -17.95
CA SER A 58 -10.82 10.38 -19.10
C SER A 58 -11.09 8.89 -19.29
N THR A 59 -12.08 8.58 -20.13
CA THR A 59 -12.50 7.21 -20.46
C THR A 59 -12.61 7.02 -21.97
N VAL A 60 -12.38 5.80 -22.41
CA VAL A 60 -12.63 5.34 -23.79
C VAL A 60 -13.57 4.13 -23.77
N GLU A 61 -14.03 3.72 -24.95
CA GLU A 61 -14.82 2.50 -25.09
C GLU A 61 -14.03 1.28 -24.56
N PRO A 62 -14.65 0.45 -23.70
CA PRO A 62 -14.03 -0.77 -23.22
C PRO A 62 -13.63 -1.70 -24.36
N ALA A 63 -12.50 -2.40 -24.20
CA ALA A 63 -12.15 -3.48 -25.12
C ALA A 63 -13.13 -4.65 -24.96
N ARG A 64 -13.16 -5.58 -25.92
CA ARG A 64 -13.84 -6.87 -25.75
C ARG A 64 -12.95 -7.80 -24.93
N TYR A 65 -13.43 -8.25 -23.78
CA TYR A 65 -12.70 -9.16 -22.90
C TYR A 65 -13.65 -10.08 -22.12
N ASN A 66 -13.14 -11.26 -21.75
CA ASN A 66 -13.83 -12.18 -20.85
C ASN A 66 -13.33 -11.94 -19.42
N ARG A 67 -14.25 -11.82 -18.47
CA ARG A 67 -13.91 -11.70 -17.05
C ARG A 67 -13.57 -13.08 -16.50
N TYR A 68 -12.49 -13.15 -15.72
CA TYR A 68 -12.22 -14.34 -14.92
C TYR A 68 -13.34 -14.49 -13.87
N PRO A 69 -13.93 -15.69 -13.71
CA PRO A 69 -14.98 -15.90 -12.72
C PRO A 69 -14.38 -15.79 -11.31
N VAL A 70 -14.92 -14.87 -10.52
CA VAL A 70 -14.58 -14.72 -9.10
C VAL A 70 -15.80 -15.15 -8.29
N ALA A 71 -15.58 -15.89 -7.21
CA ALA A 71 -16.66 -16.32 -6.33
C ALA A 71 -17.44 -15.10 -5.79
N THR A 72 -18.77 -15.20 -5.81
CA THR A 72 -19.64 -14.18 -5.24
C THR A 72 -19.28 -13.98 -3.78
N ASN A 73 -19.14 -12.72 -3.35
CA ASN A 73 -18.85 -12.34 -1.97
C ASN A 73 -17.42 -12.64 -1.46
N LEU A 74 -16.46 -12.98 -2.35
CA LEU A 74 -15.07 -13.22 -1.93
C LEU A 74 -14.44 -11.98 -1.28
N PHE A 75 -14.48 -10.84 -1.98
CA PHE A 75 -13.84 -9.61 -1.50
C PHE A 75 -14.44 -9.09 -0.20
N ALA A 76 -15.77 -9.12 -0.02
CA ALA A 76 -16.41 -8.69 1.22
C ALA A 76 -16.04 -9.59 2.42
N GLN A 77 -15.83 -10.90 2.20
CA GLN A 77 -15.33 -11.79 3.25
C GLN A 77 -13.89 -11.45 3.64
N LEU A 78 -13.03 -11.19 2.65
CA LEU A 78 -11.65 -10.79 2.89
C LEU A 78 -11.57 -9.44 3.62
N GLU A 79 -12.36 -8.46 3.20
CA GLU A 79 -12.48 -7.15 3.85
C GLU A 79 -12.93 -7.30 5.31
N THR A 80 -13.95 -8.12 5.56
CA THR A 80 -14.44 -8.38 6.93
C THR A 80 -13.36 -9.01 7.81
N ARG A 81 -12.65 -10.04 7.31
CA ARG A 81 -11.57 -10.70 8.04
C ARG A 81 -10.41 -9.74 8.33
N SER A 82 -10.03 -8.93 7.34
CA SER A 82 -8.98 -7.94 7.47
C SER A 82 -9.34 -6.84 8.48
N ALA A 83 -10.54 -6.27 8.38
CA ALA A 83 -11.04 -5.27 9.32
C ALA A 83 -11.08 -5.82 10.76
N GLN A 84 -11.50 -7.07 10.94
CA GLN A 84 -11.49 -7.72 12.25
C GLN A 84 -10.08 -7.78 12.84
N ARG A 85 -9.08 -8.23 12.07
CA ARG A 85 -7.67 -8.26 12.52
C ARG A 85 -7.14 -6.87 12.82
N TYR A 86 -7.44 -5.90 11.95
CA TYR A 86 -7.06 -4.51 12.14
C TYR A 86 -7.60 -3.93 13.46
N HIS A 87 -8.81 -4.30 13.88
CA HIS A 87 -9.39 -3.82 15.14
C HIS A 87 -8.95 -4.62 16.38
N GLN A 88 -8.59 -5.89 16.23
CA GLN A 88 -8.27 -6.78 17.36
C GLN A 88 -6.77 -6.86 17.69
N ASP A 89 -5.88 -6.62 16.73
CA ASP A 89 -4.43 -6.68 16.93
C ASP A 89 -3.93 -5.40 17.64
N SER A 90 -3.24 -5.56 18.77
CA SER A 90 -2.69 -4.46 19.55
C SER A 90 -1.57 -3.71 18.83
N ARG A 91 -0.88 -4.36 17.87
CA ARG A 91 0.12 -3.69 17.03
C ARG A 91 -0.56 -2.68 16.10
N PHE A 92 -1.72 -3.03 15.53
CA PHE A 92 -2.51 -2.10 14.72
C PHE A 92 -3.11 -0.94 15.52
N GLU A 93 -3.35 -1.12 16.83
CA GLU A 93 -3.73 -0.01 17.71
C GLU A 93 -2.61 1.05 17.80
N THR A 94 -1.37 0.60 18.03
CA THR A 94 -0.20 1.50 18.07
C THR A 94 0.02 2.17 16.71
N TYR A 95 -0.07 1.38 15.63
CA TYR A 95 0.05 1.86 14.27
C TYR A 95 -0.99 2.93 13.90
N ARG A 96 -2.26 2.75 14.28
CA ARG A 96 -3.32 3.78 14.11
C ARG A 96 -2.95 5.09 14.77
N GLY A 97 -2.45 5.03 16.00
CA GLY A 97 -2.00 6.22 16.73
C GLY A 97 -0.83 6.91 16.03
N LEU A 98 0.07 6.16 15.39
CA LEU A 98 1.15 6.72 14.57
C LEU A 98 0.60 7.42 13.31
N LEU A 99 -0.30 6.77 12.57
CA LEU A 99 -0.91 7.34 11.36
C LEU A 99 -1.64 8.65 11.64
N GLU A 100 -2.44 8.70 12.71
CA GLU A 100 -3.18 9.91 13.06
C GLU A 100 -2.25 11.08 13.40
N ARG A 101 -1.15 10.82 14.11
CA ARG A 101 -0.13 11.84 14.39
C ARG A 101 0.60 12.32 13.16
N MET A 102 0.89 11.42 12.21
CA MET A 102 1.49 11.80 10.94
C MET A 102 0.56 12.73 10.16
N LYS A 103 -0.73 12.39 10.10
CA LYS A 103 -1.78 13.21 9.50
C LYS A 103 -1.90 14.58 10.16
N GLU A 104 -1.94 14.62 11.50
CA GLU A 104 -1.97 15.87 12.27
C GLU A 104 -0.75 16.74 11.97
N ARG A 105 0.46 16.16 12.03
CA ARG A 105 1.71 16.87 11.73
C ARG A 105 1.71 17.48 10.33
N GLN A 106 1.19 16.77 9.34
CA GLN A 106 1.12 17.26 7.96
C GLN A 106 0.10 18.38 7.79
N SER A 107 -0.97 18.40 8.58
CA SER A 107 -1.94 19.50 8.58
C SER A 107 -1.33 20.81 9.09
N HIS A 108 -0.29 20.76 9.91
CA HIS A 108 0.45 21.92 10.39
C HIS A 108 1.49 22.39 9.36
N LYS A 109 1.14 23.42 8.59
CA LYS A 109 2.03 24.04 7.58
C LYS A 109 2.99 25.09 8.15
N GLU A 110 2.88 25.38 9.45
CA GLU A 110 3.66 26.43 10.13
C GLU A 110 4.49 25.83 11.25
N ILE A 111 5.62 26.48 11.52
CA ILE A 111 6.55 26.07 12.56
C ILE A 111 6.90 27.27 13.44
N THR A 112 6.74 27.11 14.75
CA THR A 112 7.18 28.13 15.71
C THR A 112 8.71 28.28 15.68
N LEU A 113 9.20 29.52 15.71
CA LEU A 113 10.63 29.81 15.83
C LEU A 113 11.07 30.03 17.28
N ARG A 114 10.14 29.98 18.25
CA ARG A 114 10.46 30.12 19.68
C ARG A 114 11.25 28.89 20.14
N PHE A 115 12.47 29.12 20.62
CA PHE A 115 13.39 28.04 21.01
C PHE A 115 12.79 27.10 22.08
N GLU A 116 12.13 27.66 23.10
CA GLU A 116 11.53 26.89 24.20
C GLU A 116 10.46 25.91 23.70
N ASP A 117 9.61 26.32 22.78
CA ASP A 117 8.57 25.45 22.19
C ASP A 117 9.19 24.34 21.36
N ARG A 118 10.22 24.69 20.57
CA ARG A 118 10.92 23.72 19.73
C ARG A 118 11.62 22.66 20.57
N LEU A 119 12.20 23.07 21.70
CA LEU A 119 12.82 22.15 22.66
C LEU A 119 11.78 21.27 23.37
N ALA A 120 10.65 21.82 23.78
CA ALA A 120 9.55 21.08 24.39
C ALA A 120 8.98 20.03 23.42
N TYR A 121 8.68 20.43 22.19
CA TYR A 121 8.22 19.54 21.12
C TYR A 121 9.24 18.42 20.84
N ALA A 122 10.53 18.74 20.70
CA ALA A 122 11.56 17.73 20.45
C ALA A 122 11.65 16.69 21.57
N ARG A 123 11.49 17.11 22.84
CA ARG A 123 11.46 16.19 24.00
C ARG A 123 10.23 15.30 23.98
N GLU A 124 9.07 15.86 23.67
CA GLU A 124 7.82 15.11 23.54
C GLU A 124 7.92 14.05 22.43
N GLN A 125 8.41 14.43 21.24
CA GLN A 125 8.59 13.50 20.12
C GLN A 125 9.58 12.38 20.46
N LYS A 126 10.69 12.70 21.15
CA LYS A 126 11.66 11.69 21.60
C LYS A 126 11.05 10.73 22.61
N ALA A 127 10.36 11.25 23.63
CA ALA A 127 9.71 10.41 24.64
C ALA A 127 8.65 9.51 24.02
N LEU A 128 7.93 10.02 23.01
CA LEU A 128 6.94 9.24 22.28
C LEU A 128 7.58 8.12 21.44
N GLN A 129 8.65 8.43 20.71
CA GLN A 129 9.41 7.44 19.94
C GLN A 129 9.89 6.29 20.83
N GLU A 130 10.46 6.60 22.00
CA GLU A 130 10.90 5.60 22.97
C GLU A 130 9.73 4.75 23.52
N GLN A 131 8.52 5.31 23.64
CA GLN A 131 7.33 4.55 24.04
C GLN A 131 6.86 3.59 22.95
N ILE A 132 6.93 4.01 21.68
CA ILE A 132 6.55 3.16 20.53
C ILE A 132 7.55 2.02 20.40
N GLU A 133 8.85 2.29 20.44
CA GLU A 133 9.91 1.27 20.37
C GLU A 133 9.79 0.22 21.49
N LYS A 134 9.44 0.66 22.71
CA LYS A 134 9.20 -0.27 23.83
C LYS A 134 7.97 -1.15 23.63
N LYS A 135 6.95 -0.67 22.93
CA LYS A 135 5.70 -1.42 22.68
C LYS A 135 5.82 -2.37 21.50
N GLU A 136 6.50 -1.93 20.43
CA GLU A 136 6.59 -2.70 19.19
C GLU A 136 7.71 -3.73 19.22
N GLY A 137 8.68 -3.62 20.14
CA GLY A 137 9.72 -4.64 20.33
C GLY A 137 10.53 -4.86 19.06
N THR A 138 11.61 -4.09 18.89
CA THR A 138 12.52 -4.29 17.75
C THR A 138 12.98 -5.74 17.66
N ASP A 139 12.84 -6.33 16.47
CA ASP A 139 13.48 -7.59 16.13
C ASP A 139 15.02 -7.44 16.23
N GLN A 140 15.76 -8.56 16.22
CA GLN A 140 17.20 -8.56 16.49
C GLN A 140 18.06 -7.80 15.47
N GLU A 141 17.44 -7.27 14.40
CA GLU A 141 18.07 -6.47 13.35
C GLU A 141 17.61 -5.01 13.32
N GLY A 142 16.70 -4.59 14.21
CA GLY A 142 16.19 -3.22 14.26
C GLY A 142 15.28 -2.86 13.07
N LYS A 143 14.67 -3.85 12.42
CA LYS A 143 13.60 -3.65 11.45
C LYS A 143 12.28 -3.49 12.22
N MET A 144 11.50 -2.50 11.81
CA MET A 144 10.11 -2.40 12.23
C MET A 144 9.31 -3.52 11.56
N ASP A 145 8.43 -4.19 12.32
CA ASP A 145 7.43 -5.10 11.77
C ASP A 145 6.65 -4.39 10.66
N ASP A 146 6.73 -4.91 9.42
CA ASP A 146 5.95 -4.38 8.30
C ASP A 146 4.52 -4.92 8.40
N LEU A 147 3.72 -4.27 9.25
CA LEU A 147 2.33 -4.66 9.51
C LEU A 147 1.46 -4.65 8.26
N VAL A 148 1.77 -3.79 7.28
CA VAL A 148 1.02 -3.72 6.02
C VAL A 148 1.31 -4.95 5.18
N LEU A 149 2.59 -5.33 5.05
CA LEU A 149 3.00 -6.56 4.38
C LEU A 149 2.44 -7.81 5.08
N GLU A 150 2.55 -7.90 6.41
CA GLU A 150 2.00 -9.01 7.17
C GLU A 150 0.49 -9.16 6.98
N GLU A 151 -0.25 -8.05 6.94
CA GLU A 151 -1.69 -8.11 6.69
C GLU A 151 -2.01 -8.50 5.24
N ALA A 152 -1.23 -8.02 4.26
CA ALA A 152 -1.35 -8.47 2.88
C ALA A 152 -1.11 -9.98 2.74
N GLU A 153 -0.13 -10.53 3.46
CA GLU A 153 0.10 -11.98 3.53
C GLU A 153 -1.07 -12.75 4.17
N ARG A 154 -1.65 -12.20 5.24
CA ARG A 154 -2.85 -12.78 5.88
C ARG A 154 -4.07 -12.75 4.95
N ILE A 155 -4.26 -11.68 4.20
CA ILE A 155 -5.31 -11.59 3.17
C ILE A 155 -5.06 -12.62 2.05
N ALA A 156 -3.82 -12.78 1.59
CA ALA A 156 -3.48 -13.78 0.57
C ALA A 156 -3.77 -15.21 1.06
N ARG A 157 -3.52 -15.49 2.33
CA ARG A 157 -3.88 -16.76 2.99
C ARG A 157 -5.39 -16.96 3.06
N ASP A 158 -6.14 -15.94 3.49
CA ASP A 158 -7.60 -16.01 3.52
C ASP A 158 -8.17 -16.25 2.11
N TRP A 159 -7.60 -15.60 1.09
CA TRP A 159 -7.98 -15.79 -0.30
C TRP A 159 -7.75 -17.23 -0.73
N TRP A 160 -6.60 -17.81 -0.40
CA TRP A 160 -6.30 -19.22 -0.66
C TRP A 160 -7.31 -20.13 0.05
N GLU A 161 -7.58 -19.93 1.33
CA GLU A 161 -8.54 -20.75 2.08
C GLU A 161 -9.96 -20.71 1.48
N LEU A 162 -10.40 -19.53 1.04
CA LEU A 162 -11.74 -19.32 0.48
C LEU A 162 -11.88 -19.83 -0.97
N THR A 163 -10.76 -20.02 -1.68
CA THR A 163 -10.76 -20.42 -3.09
C THR A 163 -10.19 -21.83 -3.34
N ALA A 164 -9.45 -22.40 -2.38
CA ALA A 164 -8.85 -23.72 -2.51
C ALA A 164 -9.92 -24.81 -2.62
N PRO A 165 -9.76 -25.77 -3.55
CA PRO A 165 -10.64 -26.91 -3.64
C PRO A 165 -10.55 -27.77 -2.37
N ALA A 166 -11.67 -28.40 -1.97
CA ALA A 166 -11.79 -29.16 -0.73
C ALA A 166 -10.71 -30.25 -0.52
N ALA A 167 -10.09 -30.74 -1.59
CA ALA A 167 -9.01 -31.74 -1.53
C ALA A 167 -7.66 -31.18 -0.99
N GLN A 168 -7.40 -29.88 -1.13
CA GLN A 168 -6.13 -29.25 -0.73
C GLN A 168 -6.20 -28.59 0.66
N GLN A 169 -7.40 -28.44 1.22
CA GLN A 169 -7.61 -27.95 2.59
C GLN A 169 -7.27 -29.01 3.67
N ALA A 170 -7.20 -30.30 3.29
CA ALA A 170 -6.92 -31.41 4.21
C ALA A 170 -5.42 -31.65 4.49
N SER A 171 -4.51 -31.07 3.69
CA SER A 171 -3.06 -31.27 3.81
C SER A 171 -2.36 -30.23 4.68
N THR A 172 -3.05 -29.19 5.17
CA THR A 172 -2.47 -28.13 6.02
C THR A 172 -2.57 -28.44 7.51
N SER A 173 -2.45 -29.72 7.89
CA SER A 173 -2.16 -30.11 9.28
C SER A 173 -0.65 -29.93 9.52
N PRO A 174 -0.21 -29.35 10.65
CA PRO A 174 1.19 -28.96 10.84
C PRO A 174 2.08 -30.21 10.91
N GLY A 175 2.80 -30.53 9.82
CA GLY A 175 3.78 -31.61 9.83
C GLY A 175 4.09 -32.34 8.52
N HIS A 176 3.56 -31.92 7.36
CA HIS A 176 3.90 -32.58 6.08
C HIS A 176 4.65 -31.63 5.14
N PRO A 177 5.85 -31.98 4.64
CA PRO A 177 6.58 -31.12 3.71
C PRO A 177 5.83 -31.06 2.37
N LEU A 178 5.58 -29.85 1.89
CA LEU A 178 5.01 -29.58 0.57
C LEU A 178 5.96 -30.13 -0.50
N SER A 179 5.58 -31.22 -1.17
CA SER A 179 6.19 -31.61 -2.43
C SER A 179 5.59 -30.75 -3.54
N PRO A 180 6.40 -30.12 -4.41
CA PRO A 180 5.86 -29.35 -5.52
C PRO A 180 5.24 -30.30 -6.55
N GLU A 181 3.93 -30.26 -6.72
CA GLU A 181 3.30 -30.87 -7.90
C GLU A 181 3.69 -30.10 -9.16
N PRO A 182 3.92 -30.79 -10.29
CA PRO A 182 4.30 -30.14 -11.54
C PRO A 182 3.13 -29.32 -12.11
N LEU A 183 3.45 -28.13 -12.62
CA LEU A 183 2.50 -27.25 -13.28
C LEU A 183 1.84 -27.93 -14.49
N PRO A 184 0.54 -27.67 -14.76
CA PRO A 184 -0.11 -28.18 -15.95
C PRO A 184 0.53 -27.58 -17.21
N THR A 185 0.95 -28.45 -18.12
CA THR A 185 1.38 -28.09 -19.47
C THR A 185 0.16 -27.68 -20.30
N PHE A 186 0.22 -26.48 -20.89
CA PHE A 186 -0.73 -25.99 -21.90
C PHE A 186 -0.64 -26.77 -23.21
#